data_AF-A0A8S3E0H7-F1
#
_entry.id   AF-A0A8S3E0H7-F1
#
_cell.length_a   1.000
_cell.length_b   1.000
_cell.length_c   1.000
_cell.angle_alpha   90.00
_cell.angle_beta   90.00
_cell.angle_gamma   90.00
#
_symmetry.space_group_name_H-M   'P 1'
#
loop_
_entity.id
_entity.type
_entity.pdbx_description
1 polymer ?
#
loop_
_entity_poly.entity_id
_entity_poly.type
_entity_poly.pdbx_seq_one_letter_code
_entity_poly.pdbx_strand_id
1 'polypeptide(L)'
;MKTDINKTTPERILTINGPHRLDVIEQILSTVYSASLNQCELRILLHQSYAPLILGKLGDRSKLLREKYSLHNLTIHPTCAPHSTERVLLIQSLSPEKILSCLQEIFININQHTYDGDEIILYDEM
;
A
#
# COMPACT_ATOMS: atom_id res chain seq x y z
N MET A 1 -13.85 2.49 28.97
CA MET A 1 -13.95 3.66 28.07
C MET A 1 -14.29 3.12 26.69
N LYS A 2 -15.57 3.16 26.32
CA LYS A 2 -16.04 2.69 25.01
C LYS A 2 -15.75 3.78 23.99
N THR A 3 -15.00 3.46 22.96
CA THR A 3 -15.08 4.19 21.69
C THR A 3 -15.70 3.26 20.68
N ASP A 4 -16.90 3.63 20.26
CA ASP A 4 -17.69 2.96 19.25
C ASP A 4 -16.89 2.82 17.95
N ILE A 5 -16.45 1.60 17.68
CA ILE A 5 -15.99 1.17 16.36
C ILE A 5 -17.21 1.09 15.45
N ASN A 6 -17.40 2.13 14.66
CA ASN A 6 -18.42 2.29 13.62
C ASN A 6 -18.80 0.97 12.94
N LYS A 7 -20.07 0.59 13.05
CA LYS A 7 -20.69 -0.43 12.20
C LYS A 7 -21.00 0.20 10.85
N THR A 8 -20.86 -0.61 9.79
CA THR A 8 -21.60 -0.61 8.50
C THR A 8 -20.80 -0.36 7.21
N THR A 9 -19.65 -1.00 7.07
CA THR A 9 -19.32 -1.89 5.93
C THR A 9 -18.16 -2.78 6.41
N PRO A 10 -18.23 -4.13 6.38
CA PRO A 10 -17.10 -4.93 6.83
C PRO A 10 -16.01 -4.86 5.75
N GLU A 11 -15.06 -3.94 5.89
CA GLU A 11 -13.78 -4.07 5.20
C GLU A 11 -13.17 -5.43 5.57
N ARG A 12 -12.73 -6.18 4.57
CA ARG A 12 -12.15 -7.51 4.76
C ARG A 12 -10.71 -7.52 4.29
N ILE A 13 -9.87 -8.25 5.01
CA ILE A 13 -8.48 -8.48 4.62
C ILE A 13 -8.46 -9.72 3.72
N LEU A 14 -7.86 -9.57 2.54
CA LEU A 14 -7.55 -10.66 1.63
C LEU A 14 -6.03 -10.88 1.64
N THR A 15 -5.60 -12.10 1.98
CA THR A 15 -4.19 -12.49 1.93
C THR A 15 -3.92 -13.29 0.65
N ILE A 16 -3.02 -12.79 -0.19
CA ILE A 16 -2.62 -13.44 -1.45
C ILE A 16 -1.17 -13.90 -1.31
N ASN A 17 -0.96 -15.21 -1.28
CA ASN A 17 0.36 -15.82 -1.23
C ASN A 17 0.62 -16.59 -2.53
N GLY A 18 1.75 -16.29 -3.19
CA GLY A 18 2.16 -16.97 -4.41
C GLY A 18 2.90 -16.07 -5.39
N PRO A 19 3.49 -16.65 -6.46
CA PRO A 19 4.26 -15.93 -7.46
C PRO A 19 3.40 -14.99 -8.33
N HIS A 20 2.14 -15.36 -8.57
CA HIS A 20 1.20 -14.64 -9.46
C HIS A 20 0.34 -13.59 -8.75
N ARG A 21 0.86 -12.98 -7.67
CA ARG A 21 0.10 -12.04 -6.84
C ARG A 21 -0.37 -10.78 -7.60
N LEU A 22 0.41 -10.29 -8.56
CA LEU A 22 0.03 -9.12 -9.36
C LEU A 22 -1.14 -9.44 -10.30
N ASP A 23 -1.11 -10.61 -10.95
CA ASP A 23 -2.18 -11.08 -11.84
C ASP A 23 -3.52 -11.20 -11.09
N VAL A 24 -3.49 -11.72 -9.86
CA VAL A 24 -4.68 -11.83 -9.00
C VAL A 24 -5.20 -10.44 -8.60
N ILE A 25 -4.31 -9.52 -8.25
CA ILE A 25 -4.68 -8.14 -7.88
C ILE A 25 -5.30 -7.41 -9.09
N GLU A 26 -4.75 -7.59 -10.29
CA GLU A 26 -5.29 -7.02 -11.53
C GLU A 26 -6.73 -7.48 -11.79
N GLN A 27 -6.99 -8.79 -11.67
CA GLN A 27 -8.33 -9.35 -11.82
C GLN A 27 -9.32 -8.78 -10.78
N ILE A 28 -8.89 -8.65 -9.53
CA ILE A 28 -9.72 -8.07 -8.46
C ILE A 28 -10.01 -6.60 -8.75
N LEU A 29 -9.00 -5.80 -9.10
CA LEU A 29 -9.17 -4.38 -9.40
C LEU A 29 -10.12 -4.17 -10.58
N SER A 30 -10.00 -4.98 -11.64
CA SER A 30 -10.91 -4.93 -12.79
C SER A 30 -12.35 -5.25 -12.42
N THR A 31 -12.54 -6.27 -11.57
CA THR A 31 -13.87 -6.68 -11.07
C THR A 31 -14.50 -5.59 -10.19
N VAL A 32 -13.72 -5.02 -9.26
CA VAL A 32 -14.18 -3.95 -8.35
C VAL A 32 -14.50 -2.68 -9.13
N TYR A 33 -13.63 -2.27 -10.06
CA TYR A 33 -13.80 -1.07 -10.87
C TYR A 33 -15.10 -1.10 -11.67
N SER A 34 -15.45 -2.26 -12.24
CA SER A 34 -16.69 -2.47 -12.99
C SER A 34 -17.94 -2.30 -12.12
N ALA A 35 -17.81 -2.48 -10.79
CA ALA A 35 -18.90 -2.35 -9.84
C ALA A 35 -19.00 -0.96 -9.18
N SER A 36 -17.92 -0.16 -9.15
CA SER A 36 -17.76 0.98 -8.22
C SER A 36 -17.83 2.39 -8.83
N LEU A 37 -18.61 2.63 -9.90
CA LEU A 37 -18.83 3.99 -10.48
C LEU A 37 -17.53 4.79 -10.74
N ASN A 38 -16.53 4.15 -11.37
CA ASN A 38 -15.31 4.77 -11.90
C ASN A 38 -14.28 5.30 -10.89
N GLN A 39 -14.34 4.94 -9.61
CA GLN A 39 -13.24 5.18 -8.66
C GLN A 39 -12.63 3.86 -8.19
N CYS A 40 -11.31 3.75 -8.32
CA CYS A 40 -10.55 2.59 -7.91
C CYS A 40 -9.69 2.95 -6.70
N GLU A 41 -9.84 2.18 -5.63
CA GLU A 41 -9.11 2.35 -4.38
C GLU A 41 -8.52 1.00 -3.96
N LEU A 42 -7.25 1.01 -3.61
CA LEU A 42 -6.54 -0.14 -3.09
C LEU A 42 -5.89 0.22 -1.76
N ARG A 43 -6.22 -0.56 -0.72
CA ARG A 43 -5.55 -0.51 0.59
C ARG A 43 -4.69 -1.74 0.76
N ILE A 44 -3.42 -1.55 1.12
CA ILE A 44 -2.42 -2.62 1.26
C ILE A 44 -1.79 -2.51 2.64
N LEU A 45 -1.71 -3.63 3.35
CA LEU A 45 -0.91 -3.75 4.56
C LEU A 45 0.55 -4.02 4.19
N LEU A 46 1.47 -3.22 4.72
CA LEU A 46 2.91 -3.39 4.55
C LEU A 46 3.62 -3.24 5.88
N HIS A 47 4.65 -4.05 6.10
CA HIS A 47 5.49 -3.94 7.28
C HIS A 47 6.11 -2.54 7.38
N GLN A 48 6.18 -1.96 8.59
CA GLN A 48 6.64 -0.59 8.81
C GLN A 48 8.03 -0.28 8.24
N SER A 49 8.91 -1.28 8.13
CA SER A 49 10.25 -1.13 7.53
C SER A 49 10.22 -0.70 6.07
N TYR A 50 9.12 -0.93 5.34
CA TYR A 50 8.96 -0.53 3.95
C TYR A 50 8.44 0.91 3.77
N ALA A 51 7.86 1.51 4.82
CA ALA A 51 7.30 2.85 4.72
C ALA A 51 8.35 3.91 4.33
N PRO A 52 9.57 3.94 4.93
CA PRO A 52 10.61 4.89 4.53
C PRO A 52 11.04 4.75 3.07
N LEU A 53 11.08 3.52 2.55
CA LEU A 53 11.46 3.24 1.16
C LEU A 53 10.45 3.79 0.16
N ILE A 54 9.15 3.72 0.48
CA ILE A 54 8.07 4.22 -0.38
C ILE A 54 7.93 5.74 -0.25
N LEU A 55 8.01 6.27 0.98
CA LEU A 55 7.89 7.71 1.23
C LEU A 55 9.08 8.50 0.68
N GLY A 56 10.29 7.97 0.82
CA GLY A 56 11.53 8.70 0.54
C GLY A 56 11.85 9.76 1.61
N LYS A 57 12.93 10.52 1.41
CA LYS A 57 13.35 11.57 2.35
C LYS A 57 12.34 12.72 2.29
N LEU A 58 11.74 13.08 3.43
CA LEU A 58 10.71 14.13 3.50
C LEU A 58 9.48 13.88 2.60
N GLY A 59 9.19 12.62 2.24
CA GLY A 59 8.03 12.27 1.41
C GLY A 59 8.19 12.60 -0.08
N ASP A 60 9.41 12.91 -0.53
CA ASP A 60 9.71 13.26 -1.92
C ASP A 60 9.30 12.17 -2.91
N ARG A 61 9.62 10.92 -2.62
CA ARG A 61 9.37 9.79 -3.50
C ARG A 61 7.88 9.50 -3.64
N SER A 62 7.12 9.58 -2.55
CA SER A 62 5.66 9.40 -2.63
C SER A 62 4.97 10.45 -3.52
N LYS A 63 5.46 11.70 -3.49
CA LYS A 63 4.98 12.76 -4.38
C LYS A 63 5.33 12.45 -5.84
N LEU A 64 6.58 12.04 -6.10
CA LEU A 64 7.03 11.63 -7.44
C LEU A 64 6.23 10.46 -7.99
N LEU A 65 5.97 9.42 -7.19
CA LEU A 65 5.15 8.28 -7.60
C LEU A 65 3.71 8.69 -7.91
N ARG A 66 3.13 9.55 -7.08
CA ARG A 66 1.78 10.09 -7.29
C ARG A 66 1.68 10.86 -8.61
N GLU A 67 2.66 11.70 -8.91
CA GLU A 67 2.71 12.49 -10.15
C GLU A 67 2.98 11.60 -11.37
N LYS A 68 4.01 10.74 -11.29
CA LYS A 68 4.42 9.81 -12.36
C LYS A 68 3.26 8.93 -12.85
N TYR A 69 2.48 8.39 -11.91
CA TYR A 69 1.34 7.53 -12.24
C TYR A 69 0.00 8.27 -12.28
N SER A 70 0.00 9.60 -12.11
CA SER A 70 -1.20 10.44 -12.08
C SER A 70 -2.29 9.88 -11.13
N LEU A 71 -1.88 9.57 -9.91
CA LEU A 71 -2.74 9.03 -8.86
C LEU A 71 -3.47 10.16 -8.13
N HIS A 72 -4.70 9.89 -7.69
CA HIS A 72 -5.47 10.83 -6.86
C HIS A 72 -4.89 10.88 -5.45
N ASN A 73 -4.45 9.73 -4.94
CA ASN A 73 -3.90 9.61 -3.61
C ASN A 73 -2.86 8.48 -3.54
N LEU A 74 -1.79 8.75 -2.80
CA LEU A 74 -0.77 7.80 -2.39
C LEU A 74 -0.37 8.18 -0.97
N THR A 75 -1.00 7.55 0.03
CA THR A 75 -0.79 7.88 1.45
C THR A 75 -0.44 6.64 2.24
N ILE A 76 0.60 6.72 3.06
CA ILE A 76 0.90 5.70 4.08
C ILE A 76 0.40 6.23 5.42
N HIS A 77 -0.43 5.44 6.09
CA HIS A 77 -0.92 5.81 7.41
C HIS A 77 0.25 5.83 8.43
N PRO A 78 0.38 6.90 9.23
CA PRO A 78 1.52 7.10 10.12
C PRO A 78 1.50 6.19 11.36
N THR A 79 0.38 5.51 11.61
CA THR A 79 0.23 4.59 12.74
C THR A 79 0.14 3.16 12.22
N CYS A 80 0.79 2.22 12.91
CA CYS A 80 0.62 0.80 12.63
C CYS A 80 -0.80 0.34 12.98
N ALA A 81 -1.30 -0.68 12.30
CA ALA A 81 -2.55 -1.32 12.64
C ALA A 81 -2.49 -1.90 14.06
N PRO A 82 -3.60 -1.93 14.81
CA PRO A 82 -3.62 -2.47 16.17
C PRO A 82 -3.06 -3.90 16.21
N HIS A 83 -2.16 -4.17 17.15
CA HIS A 83 -1.52 -5.48 17.32
C HIS A 83 -0.72 -5.98 16.10
N SER A 84 -0.27 -5.07 15.22
CA SER A 84 0.56 -5.38 14.05
C SER A 84 1.71 -4.38 13.92
N THR A 85 2.76 -4.77 13.21
CA THR A 85 3.84 -3.87 12.75
C THR A 85 3.58 -3.34 11.33
N GLU A 86 2.40 -3.61 10.78
CA GLU A 86 2.01 -3.18 9.44
C GLU A 86 1.33 -1.81 9.45
N ARG A 87 1.55 -1.06 8.37
CA ARG A 87 0.90 0.21 8.07
C ARG A 87 0.03 0.05 6.83
N VAL A 88 -1.01 0.86 6.74
CA VAL A 88 -1.89 0.88 5.56
C VAL A 88 -1.32 1.83 4.52
N LEU A 89 -1.04 1.34 3.32
CA LEU A 89 -0.83 2.13 2.11
C LEU A 89 -2.15 2.24 1.36
N LEU A 90 -2.57 3.47 1.11
CA LEU A 90 -3.74 3.83 0.31
C LEU A 90 -3.29 4.32 -1.07
N ILE A 91 -3.79 3.68 -2.12
CA ILE A 91 -3.60 4.09 -3.52
C ILE A 91 -4.97 4.33 -4.14
N GLN A 92 -5.21 5.53 -4.69
CA GLN A 92 -6.47 5.87 -5.36
C GLN A 92 -6.22 6.41 -6.77
N SER A 93 -7.02 5.97 -7.74
CA SER A 93 -6.95 6.37 -9.14
C SER A 93 -8.29 6.19 -9.86
N LEU A 94 -8.50 6.91 -10.96
CA LEU A 94 -9.62 6.69 -11.89
C LEU A 94 -9.40 5.48 -12.82
N SER A 95 -8.15 4.99 -12.93
CA SER A 95 -7.81 3.83 -13.75
C SER A 95 -7.09 2.77 -12.91
N PRO A 96 -7.52 1.50 -12.97
CA PRO A 96 -6.89 0.39 -12.25
C PRO A 96 -5.46 0.11 -12.75
N GLU A 97 -5.18 0.34 -14.05
CA GLU A 97 -3.85 0.12 -14.64
C GLU A 97 -2.78 1.01 -14.00
N LYS A 98 -3.14 2.23 -13.62
CA LYS A 98 -2.24 3.17 -12.91
C LYS A 98 -1.91 2.68 -11.51
N ILE A 99 -2.88 2.08 -10.81
CA ILE A 99 -2.66 1.48 -9.49
C ILE A 99 -1.71 0.29 -9.62
N LEU A 100 -1.96 -0.59 -10.59
CA LEU A 100 -1.13 -1.78 -10.83
C LEU A 100 0.32 -1.41 -11.18
N SER A 101 0.51 -0.41 -12.06
CA SER A 101 1.84 0.07 -12.46
C SER A 101 2.61 0.65 -11.27
N CYS A 102 1.95 1.46 -10.44
CA CYS A 102 2.55 1.99 -9.21
C CYS A 102 2.91 0.86 -8.24
N LEU A 103 2.02 -0.11 -8.05
CA LEU A 103 2.23 -1.24 -7.16
C LEU A 103 3.41 -2.12 -7.61
N GLN A 104 3.53 -2.36 -8.91
CA GLN A 104 4.64 -3.12 -9.49
C GLN A 104 5.97 -2.42 -9.21
N GLU A 105 6.06 -1.10 -9.40
CA GLU A 105 7.27 -0.35 -9.04
C GLU A 105 7.56 -0.43 -7.53
N ILE A 106 6.55 -0.31 -6.67
CA ILE A 106 6.74 -0.44 -5.22
C ILE A 106 7.30 -1.81 -4.86
N PHE A 107 6.76 -2.90 -5.41
CA PHE A 107 7.26 -4.24 -5.15
C PHE A 107 8.68 -4.48 -5.69
N ILE A 108 9.02 -3.92 -6.86
CA ILE A 108 10.39 -3.97 -7.37
C ILE A 108 11.34 -3.28 -6.40
N ASN A 109 10.99 -2.08 -5.92
CA ASN A 109 11.83 -1.35 -4.98
C ASN A 109 12.00 -2.10 -3.66
N ILE A 110 10.91 -2.63 -3.10
CA ILE A 110 10.96 -3.44 -1.87
C ILE A 110 11.90 -4.62 -2.08
N ASN A 111 11.70 -5.40 -3.15
CA ASN A 111 12.54 -6.56 -3.44
C ASN A 111 14.02 -6.18 -3.61
N GLN A 112 14.34 -5.09 -4.31
CA GLN A 112 15.72 -4.65 -4.51
C GLN A 112 16.42 -4.32 -3.19
N HIS A 113 15.72 -3.71 -2.24
CA HIS A 113 16.30 -3.29 -0.96
C HIS A 113 16.22 -4.39 0.12
N THR A 114 15.52 -5.49 -0.13
CA THR A 114 15.51 -6.68 0.76
C THR A 114 16.70 -7.61 0.55
N TYR A 115 17.46 -7.47 -0.55
CA TYR A 115 18.63 -8.30 -0.85
C TYR A 115 19.97 -7.67 -0.41
N ASP A 116 19.96 -6.43 0.07
CA ASP A 116 21.12 -5.81 0.72
C ASP A 116 20.98 -6.01 2.24
N GLY A 117 21.12 -7.29 2.61
CA GLY A 117 20.88 -7.78 3.96
C GLY A 117 21.78 -7.11 5.01
N ASP A 118 21.16 -6.89 6.16
CA ASP A 118 21.78 -6.57 7.46
C ASP A 118 22.26 -5.13 7.68
N GLU A 119 21.36 -4.15 7.50
CA GLU A 119 21.25 -3.03 8.44
C GLU A 119 19.87 -2.35 8.33
N ILE A 120 18.82 -3.05 8.75
CA ILE A 120 17.68 -2.33 9.34
C ILE A 120 18.19 -1.85 10.69
N ILE A 121 18.75 -0.64 10.73
CA ILE A 121 19.11 0.00 12.00
C ILE A 121 17.78 0.23 12.74
N LEU A 122 17.51 -0.66 13.70
CA LEU A 122 16.47 -0.50 14.70
C LEU A 122 16.91 0.64 15.63
N TYR A 123 16.66 1.89 15.25
CA TYR A 123 16.58 2.95 16.24
C TYR A 123 15.23 2.81 16.93
N ASP A 124 15.17 1.94 17.93
CA ASP A 124 14.21 2.06 19.03
C ASP A 124 14.77 1.42 20.31
N GLU A 125 15.77 2.09 20.88
CA GLU A 125 16.00 2.04 22.33
C GLU A 125 16.12 3.48 22.85
N MET A 126 14.98 4.03 23.30
CA MET A 126 14.90 4.92 24.46
C MET A 126 13.49 4.86 25.06
#